data_AF-A0ABD0R364-F1
#
_entry.id   AF-A0ABD0R364-F1
#
_cell.length_a   1.000
_cell.length_b   1.000
_cell.length_c   1.000
_cell.angle_alpha   90.00
_cell.angle_beta   90.00
_cell.angle_gamma   90.00
#
_symmetry.space_group_name_H-M   'P 1'
#
loop_
_entity.id
_entity.type
_entity.pdbx_description
1 polymer ?
#
loop_
_entity_poly.entity_id
_entity_poly.type
_entity_poly.pdbx_seq_one_letter_code
_entity_poly.pdbx_strand_id
1 'polypeptide(L)' 'GQVLPAHTLLNTVDVELIYEGTKYVLKVTRQSPNSYVVIMNNSSAEVDVHRLSDGGLLLSYDGSSYTTYMKEEVD' A
#
# COMPACT_ATOMS: atom_id res chain seq x y z
N GLY A 1 -14.78 24.55 11.38
CA GLY A 1 -13.78 23.54 11.02
C GLY A 1 -13.70 22.55 12.15
N GLN A 2 -14.00 21.28 11.89
CA GLN A 2 -13.91 20.22 12.89
C GLN A 2 -12.49 19.63 12.87
N VAL A 3 -11.86 19.50 14.03
CA VAL A 3 -10.58 18.78 14.18
C VAL A 3 -10.91 17.30 14.35
N LEU A 4 -10.44 16.47 13.42
CA LEU A 4 -10.61 15.02 13.51
C LEU A 4 -9.68 14.44 14.59
N PRO A 5 -10.08 13.36 15.27
CA PRO A 5 -9.24 12.69 16.26
C PRO A 5 -7.93 12.16 15.66
N ALA A 6 -6.88 12.04 16.49
CA ALA A 6 -5.60 11.47 16.04
C ALA A 6 -5.71 10.03 15.53
N HIS A 7 -6.67 9.24 16.02
CA HIS A 7 -6.88 7.86 15.58
C HIS A 7 -7.40 7.74 14.14
N THR A 8 -7.88 8.84 13.54
CA THR A 8 -8.23 8.88 12.11
C THR A 8 -6.99 8.94 11.21
N LEU A 9 -5.82 9.27 11.76
CA LEU A 9 -4.53 9.10 11.09
C LEU A 9 -4.09 7.63 11.23
N LEU A 10 -4.78 6.75 10.51
CA LEU A 10 -4.38 5.36 10.42
C LEU A 10 -3.13 5.27 9.53
N ASN A 11 -1.97 5.19 10.18
CA ASN A 11 -0.72 4.91 9.48
C ASN A 11 -0.60 3.42 9.16
N THR A 12 -1.36 2.54 9.83
CA THR A 12 -1.30 1.09 9.64
C THR A 12 -2.68 0.55 9.31
N VAL A 13 -2.76 -0.30 8.29
CA VAL A 13 -3.98 -0.94 7.83
C VAL A 13 -3.75 -2.44 7.66
N ASP A 14 -4.68 -3.25 8.14
CA ASP A 14 -4.72 -4.68 7.85
C ASP A 14 -5.37 -4.89 6.47
N VAL A 15 -4.70 -5.64 5.61
CA VAL A 15 -5.11 -5.91 4.22
C VAL A 15 -5.24 -7.41 4.02
N GLU A 16 -6.34 -7.82 3.43
CA GLU A 16 -6.61 -9.20 3.04
C GLU A 16 -6.95 -9.24 1.56
N LEU A 17 -6.30 -10.12 0.80
CA LEU A 17 -6.60 -10.32 -0.62
C LEU A 17 -6.39 -11.78 -1.02
N ILE A 18 -7.00 -12.19 -2.12
CA ILE A 18 -6.80 -13.50 -2.73
C ILE A 18 -6.18 -13.28 -4.11
N TYR A 19 -5.04 -13.91 -4.36
CA TYR A 19 -4.37 -13.90 -5.66
C TYR A 19 -4.00 -15.33 -6.04
N GLU A 20 -4.37 -15.75 -7.25
CA GLU A 20 -4.15 -17.12 -7.77
C GLU A 20 -4.55 -18.23 -6.78
N GLY A 21 -5.69 -18.08 -6.11
CA GLY A 21 -6.21 -19.06 -5.15
C GLY A 21 -5.51 -19.06 -3.78
N THR A 22 -4.50 -18.23 -3.59
CA THR A 22 -3.80 -18.08 -2.30
C THR A 22 -4.31 -16.84 -1.57
N LYS A 23 -4.69 -17.00 -0.30
CA LYS A 23 -5.08 -15.88 0.58
C LYS A 23 -3.84 -15.24 1.20
N TYR A 24 -3.72 -13.93 1.05
CA TYR A 24 -2.68 -13.11 1.63
C TYR A 24 -3.29 -12.24 2.72
N VAL A 25 -2.72 -12.32 3.92
CA VAL A 25 -3.08 -11.48 5.07
C VAL A 25 -1.84 -10.69 5.45
N LEU A 26 -1.88 -9.38 5.27
CA LEU A 26 -0.74 -8.50 5.43
C LEU A 26 -1.13 -7.25 6.23
N LYS A 27 -0.12 -6.62 6.83
CA LYS A 27 -0.25 -5.33 7.49
C LYS A 27 0.59 -4.32 6.73
N VAL A 28 -0.01 -3.22 6.29
CA VAL A 28 0.68 -2.14 5.57
C VAL A 28 0.79 -0.94 6.48
N THR A 29 2.00 -0.40 6.65
CA THR A 29 2.25 0.80 7.44
C THR A 29 2.85 1.89 6.56
N ARG A 30 2.23 3.06 6.51
CA ARG A 30 2.78 4.28 5.93
C ARG A 30 3.80 4.88 6.88
N GLN A 31 5.08 4.83 6.51
CA GLN A 31 6.19 5.35 7.31
C GLN A 31 6.49 6.82 6.97
N SER A 32 6.24 7.23 5.74
CA SER A 32 6.41 8.61 5.26
C SER A 32 5.34 8.98 4.23
N PRO A 33 5.32 10.19 3.67
CA PRO A 33 4.38 10.55 2.63
C PRO A 33 4.35 9.57 1.45
N ASN A 34 5.51 9.01 1.08
CA ASN A 34 5.68 8.12 -0.08
C ASN A 34 6.22 6.72 0.27
N SER A 35 6.76 6.49 1.48
CA SER A 35 7.29 5.17 1.89
C SER A 35 6.25 4.37 2.68
N TYR A 36 6.11 3.11 2.31
CA TYR A 36 5.24 2.13 2.93
C TYR A 36 6.03 0.86 3.27
N VAL A 37 5.74 0.28 4.43
CA VAL A 37 6.25 -1.02 4.86
C VAL A 37 5.13 -2.03 4.82
N VAL A 38 5.27 -3.05 4.00
CA VAL A 38 4.36 -4.20 3.90
C VAL A 38 4.92 -5.32 4.77
N ILE A 39 4.10 -5.84 5.70
CA ILE A 39 4.49 -6.84 6.70
C ILE A 39 3.63 -8.08 6.51
N MET A 40 4.26 -9.25 6.40
CA MET A 40 3.58 -10.53 6.23
C MET A 40 4.46 -11.65 6.78
N ASN A 41 3.90 -12.64 7.49
CA ASN A 41 4.63 -13.84 7.92
C ASN A 41 6.02 -13.57 8.55
N ASN A 42 6.08 -12.61 9.48
CA ASN A 42 7.31 -12.17 10.17
C ASN A 42 8.40 -11.56 9.27
N SER A 43 8.11 -11.27 8.00
CA SER A 43 8.98 -10.49 7.11
C SER A 43 8.37 -9.12 6.78
N SER A 44 9.21 -8.23 6.26
CA SER A 44 8.81 -6.88 5.85
C SER A 44 9.50 -6.46 4.55
N ALA A 45 8.79 -5.71 3.73
CA ALA A 45 9.30 -5.06 2.52
C ALA A 45 8.99 -3.57 2.56
N GLU A 46 9.99 -2.72 2.36
CA GLU A 46 9.82 -1.27 2.22
C GLU A 46 9.69 -0.89 0.75
N VAL A 47 8.69 -0.07 0.43
CA VAL A 47 8.37 0.33 -0.94
C VAL A 47 8.12 1.83 -0.98
N ASP A 48 8.79 2.52 -1.89
CA ASP A 48 8.50 3.91 -2.22
C ASP A 48 7.44 3.99 -3.32
N VAL A 49 6.45 4.86 -3.12
CA VAL A 49 5.29 4.99 -4.00
C VAL A 49 5.18 6.43 -4.49
N HIS A 50 5.17 6.60 -5.81
CA HIS A 50 4.97 7.89 -6.47
C HIS A 50 3.74 7.85 -7.36
N ARG A 51 2.85 8.84 -7.20
CA ARG A 51 1.67 8.98 -8.06
C ARG A 51 2.08 9.54 -9.42
N LEU A 52 1.66 8.87 -10.48
CA LEU A 52 1.87 9.32 -11.86
C LEU A 52 0.75 10.26 -12.30
N SER A 53 1.03 11.10 -13.29
CA SER A 53 0.07 12.08 -13.83
C SER A 53 -1.08 11.43 -14.60
N ASP A 54 -0.86 10.21 -15.10
CA ASP A 54 -1.84 9.39 -15.83
C ASP A 54 -2.80 8.60 -14.91
N GLY A 55 -2.65 8.74 -13.59
CA GLY A 55 -3.46 8.03 -12.60
C GLY A 55 -2.88 6.69 -12.14
N GLY A 56 -1.74 6.26 -12.67
CA GLY A 56 -0.98 5.12 -12.18
C GLY A 56 -0.16 5.41 -10.92
N LEU A 57 0.52 4.37 -10.44
CA LEU A 57 1.53 4.45 -9.39
C LEU A 57 2.86 3.90 -9.91
N LEU A 58 3.96 4.55 -9.56
CA LEU A 58 5.32 4.03 -9.71
C LEU A 58 5.79 3.51 -8.35
N LEU A 59 6.02 2.22 -8.26
CA LEU A 59 6.55 1.52 -7.09
C LEU A 59 8.05 1.33 -7.27
N SER A 60 8.84 1.75 -6.29
CA SER A 60 10.28 1.47 -6.24
C SER A 60 10.56 0.49 -5.09
N TYR A 61 11.13 -0.67 -5.44
CA TYR A 61 11.45 -1.75 -4.53
C TYR A 61 12.77 -2.40 -4.96
N ASP A 62 13.69 -2.57 -4.01
CA ASP A 62 14.99 -3.23 -4.21
C ASP A 62 15.77 -2.71 -5.45
N GLY A 63 15.82 -1.38 -5.60
CA GLY A 63 16.50 -0.70 -6.71
C GLY A 63 15.79 -0.79 -8.06
N SER A 64 14.67 -1.51 -8.16
CA SER A 64 13.86 -1.65 -9.37
C SER A 64 12.59 -0.80 -9.28
N SER A 65 12.02 -0.45 -10.44
CA SER A 65 10.80 0.36 -10.51
C SER A 65 9.72 -0.30 -11.37
N TYR A 66 8.48 -0.23 -10.90
CA TYR A 66 7.32 -0.91 -11.49
C TYR A 66 6.14 0.05 -11.57
N THR A 67 5.53 0.17 -12.75
CA THR A 67 4.29 0.92 -12.92
C THR A 67 3.10 0.01 -12.68
N THR A 68 2.14 0.45 -11.87
CA THR A 68 0.90 -0.27 -11.58
C THR A 68 -0.32 0.63 -11.73
N TYR A 69 -1.43 0.02 -12.14
CA TYR A 69 -2.72 0.66 -12.32
C TYR A 69 -3.78 -0.18 -11.64
N MET A 70 -4.69 0.45 -10.92
CA MET A 70 -5.82 -0.21 -10.28
C MET A 70 -7.11 0.25 -10.94
N LYS A 71 -7.96 -0.70 -11.29
CA LYS A 71 -9.32 -0.47 -11.75
C LYS A 71 -10.23 -1.29 -10.87
N GLU A 72 -11.19 -0.64 -10.23
CA GLU A 72 -12.27 -1.34 -9.54
C GLU A 72 -13.23 -1.90 -10.59
N GLU A 73 -13.54 -3.19 -10.48
CA GLU A 73 -14.59 -3.83 -11.26
C GLU A 73 -15.83 -4.00 -10.38
N VAL A 74 -17.00 -3.78 -10.98
CA VAL A 74 -18.28 -4.03 -10.33
C VAL A 74 -18.79 -5.35 -10.89
N ASP A 75 -18.94 -6.35 -10.02
CA ASP A 75 -19.77 -7.53 -10.30
C ASP A 75 -21.27 -7.18 -10.17
#